data_AF-A0A953D076-F1
#
_entry.id   AF-A0A953D076-F1
#
_cell.length_a   1.000
_cell.length_b   1.000
_cell.length_c   1.000
_cell.angle_alpha   90.00
_cell.angle_beta   90.00
_cell.angle_gamma   90.00
#
_symmetry.space_group_name_H-M   'P 1'
#
loop_
_entity.id
_entity.type
_entity.pdbx_description
1 polymer ?
#
loop_
_entity_poly.entity_id
_entity_poly.type
_entity_poly.pdbx_seq_one_letter_code
_entity_poly.pdbx_strand_id
1 'polypeptide(L)'
;MRKAQQGFTLIELMIVVAIIGILAAIAIPQYQDYVTRARWQDNISSMEAVKVAIAECTQTNAGDMTACDTVAELGLTAFPTPKFGTAPSGTLTTSGTAPAMTINIPVAGSTAVGGCTVTIIGTGSETQITWSYVTTSATGCSKKTTGFVAS
;
A
#
# COMPACT_ATOMS: atom_id res chain seq x y z
N MET A 1 39.79 -50.86 -2.40
CA MET A 1 39.68 -50.06 -3.64
C MET A 1 39.40 -48.62 -3.24
N ARG A 2 40.27 -47.66 -3.60
CA ARG A 2 40.00 -46.24 -3.34
C ARG A 2 39.04 -45.75 -4.42
N LYS A 3 37.82 -45.34 -4.05
CA LYS A 3 36.91 -44.62 -4.96
C LYS A 3 37.62 -43.33 -5.38
N ALA A 4 37.94 -43.20 -6.67
CA ALA A 4 38.40 -41.93 -7.22
C ALA A 4 37.27 -40.91 -7.07
N GLN A 5 37.55 -39.80 -6.39
CA GLN A 5 36.60 -38.72 -6.20
C GLN A 5 36.45 -37.99 -7.54
N GLN A 6 35.35 -38.24 -8.24
CA GLN A 6 35.01 -37.54 -9.48
C GLN A 6 34.61 -36.11 -9.10
N GLY A 7 35.48 -35.15 -9.38
CA GLY A 7 35.17 -33.73 -9.23
C GLY A 7 34.22 -33.24 -10.33
N PHE A 8 33.49 -32.17 -10.04
CA PHE A 8 32.68 -31.45 -11.04
C PHE A 8 33.56 -30.88 -12.15
N THR A 9 33.11 -30.93 -13.39
CA THR A 9 33.81 -30.27 -14.50
C THR A 9 33.52 -28.77 -14.50
N LEU A 10 34.48 -27.97 -14.98
CA LEU A 10 34.27 -26.52 -15.16
C LEU A 10 33.12 -26.23 -16.13
N ILE A 11 32.92 -27.09 -17.13
CA ILE A 11 31.85 -26.94 -18.12
C ILE A 11 30.48 -27.15 -17.46
N GLU A 12 30.32 -28.17 -16.61
CA GLU A 12 29.08 -28.38 -15.86
C GLU A 12 28.76 -27.18 -14.97
N LEU A 13 29.77 -26.63 -14.28
CA LEU A 13 29.57 -25.46 -13.43
C LEU A 13 29.17 -24.21 -14.23
N MET A 14 29.76 -24.00 -15.41
CA MET A 14 29.41 -22.88 -16.29
C MET A 14 27.98 -22.96 -16.80
N ILE A 15 27.50 -24.15 -17.18
CA ILE A 15 26.11 -24.34 -17.64
C ILE A 15 25.13 -24.07 -16.49
N VAL A 16 25.43 -24.52 -15.28
CA VAL A 16 24.58 -24.27 -14.10
C VAL A 16 24.47 -22.76 -13.84
N VAL A 17 25.58 -22.02 -13.87
CA VAL A 17 25.57 -20.56 -13.69
C VAL A 17 24.77 -19.86 -14.79
N ALA A 18 24.89 -20.32 -16.04
CA ALA A 18 24.11 -19.77 -17.15
C ALA A 18 22.59 -19.93 -16.95
N ILE A 19 22.15 -21.12 -16.51
CA ILE A 19 20.73 -21.39 -16.25
C ILE A 19 20.24 -20.56 -15.06
N ILE A 20 20.99 -20.52 -13.96
CA ILE A 20 20.64 -19.70 -12.78
C ILE A 20 20.57 -18.21 -13.17
N GLY A 21 21.46 -17.74 -14.03
CA GLY A 21 21.45 -16.36 -14.54
C GLY A 21 20.14 -15.99 -15.25
N ILE A 22 19.64 -16.87 -16.14
CA ILE A 22 18.37 -16.67 -16.84
C ILE A 22 17.19 -16.67 -15.86
N LEU A 23 17.16 -17.63 -14.94
CA LEU A 23 16.09 -17.72 -13.94
C LEU A 23 16.08 -16.50 -13.01
N ALA A 24 17.25 -16.05 -12.56
CA ALA A 24 17.39 -14.89 -11.68
C ALA A 24 16.92 -13.59 -12.35
N ALA A 25 17.20 -13.40 -13.65
CA ALA A 25 16.77 -12.21 -14.39
C ALA A 25 15.25 -12.03 -14.41
N ILE A 26 14.48 -13.13 -14.38
CA ILE A 26 13.01 -13.10 -14.34
C ILE A 26 12.49 -13.09 -12.90
N ALA A 27 13.08 -13.90 -12.02
CA ALA A 27 12.59 -14.11 -10.66
C ALA A 27 12.82 -12.92 -9.74
N ILE A 28 13.98 -12.24 -9.86
CA ILE A 28 14.32 -11.10 -8.99
C ILE A 28 13.32 -9.95 -9.12
N PRO A 29 12.99 -9.42 -10.32
CA PRO A 29 12.03 -8.31 -10.42
C PRO A 29 10.63 -8.73 -9.94
N GLN A 30 10.19 -9.96 -10.21
CA GLN A 30 8.90 -10.46 -9.73
C GLN A 30 8.85 -10.58 -8.20
N TYR A 31 9.93 -11.05 -7.58
CA TYR A 31 10.02 -11.13 -6.12
C TYR A 31 10.04 -9.74 -5.48
N GLN A 32 10.72 -8.78 -6.09
CA GLN A 32 10.70 -7.37 -5.64
C GLN A 32 9.29 -6.77 -5.70
N ASP A 33 8.54 -7.02 -6.78
CA ASP A 33 7.13 -6.60 -6.89
C ASP A 33 6.24 -7.26 -5.82
N TYR A 34 6.49 -8.54 -5.50
CA TYR A 34 5.76 -9.24 -4.44
C TYR A 34 6.04 -8.63 -3.06
N VAL A 35 7.32 -8.41 -2.73
CA VAL A 35 7.72 -7.82 -1.44
C VAL A 35 7.19 -6.39 -1.31
N THR A 36 7.28 -5.57 -2.35
CA THR A 36 6.75 -4.19 -2.32
C THR A 36 5.24 -4.17 -2.12
N ARG A 37 4.50 -5.07 -2.77
CA ARG A 37 3.06 -5.21 -2.54
C ARG A 37 2.72 -5.64 -1.12
N ALA A 38 3.46 -6.58 -0.54
CA ALA A 38 3.25 -6.99 0.84
C ALA A 38 3.46 -5.82 1.81
N ARG A 39 4.50 -5.01 1.59
CA ARG A 39 4.76 -3.77 2.35
C ARG A 39 3.64 -2.74 2.20
N TRP A 40 3.02 -2.67 1.02
CA TRP A 40 1.84 -1.82 0.82
C TRP A 40 0.63 -2.30 1.62
N GLN A 41 0.42 -3.61 1.76
CA GLN A 41 -0.64 -4.13 2.64
C GLN A 41 -0.39 -3.77 4.11
N ASP A 42 0.86 -3.87 4.58
CA ASP A 42 1.22 -3.40 5.93
C ASP A 42 0.88 -1.91 6.11
N ASN A 43 1.22 -1.08 5.12
CA ASN A 43 0.91 0.35 5.19
C ASN A 43 -0.60 0.62 5.29
N ILE A 44 -1.41 -0.06 4.48
CA ILE A 44 -2.86 0.10 4.53
C ILE A 44 -3.46 -0.43 5.83
N SER A 45 -2.95 -1.56 6.35
CA SER A 45 -3.42 -2.12 7.62
C SER A 45 -3.20 -1.17 8.81
N SER A 46 -2.16 -0.34 8.75
CA SER A 46 -1.91 0.68 9.79
C SER A 46 -2.98 1.76 9.85
N MET A 47 -3.77 1.94 8.79
CA MET A 47 -4.82 2.95 8.68
C MET A 47 -6.20 2.45 9.12
N GLU A 48 -6.35 1.18 9.51
CA GLU A 48 -7.66 0.64 9.93
C GLU A 48 -8.24 1.41 11.13
N ALA A 49 -7.41 1.84 12.08
CA ALA A 49 -7.87 2.66 13.20
C ALA A 49 -8.42 4.02 12.75
N VAL A 50 -7.84 4.62 11.71
CA VAL A 50 -8.33 5.89 11.14
C VAL A 50 -9.67 5.68 10.45
N LYS A 51 -9.86 4.57 9.73
CA LYS A 51 -11.14 4.24 9.10
C LYS A 51 -12.27 4.09 10.12
N VAL A 52 -11.98 3.46 11.26
CA VAL A 52 -12.94 3.31 12.36
C VAL A 52 -13.29 4.68 12.96
N ALA A 53 -12.29 5.51 13.24
CA ALA A 53 -12.50 6.87 13.77
C ALA A 53 -13.34 7.73 12.79
N ILE A 54 -13.08 7.63 11.49
CA ILE A 54 -13.88 8.32 10.46
C ILE A 54 -15.32 7.80 10.48
N ALA A 55 -15.53 6.48 10.59
CA ALA A 55 -16.87 5.91 10.62
C ALA A 55 -17.68 6.39 11.84
N GLU A 56 -17.06 6.41 13.02
CA GLU A 56 -17.68 6.91 14.25
C GLU A 56 -17.99 8.42 14.17
N CYS A 57 -17.03 9.21 13.69
CA CYS A 57 -17.21 10.63 13.49
C CYS A 57 -18.33 10.93 12.47
N THR A 58 -18.34 10.22 11.34
CA THR A 58 -19.35 10.39 10.28
C THR A 58 -20.75 10.04 10.80
N GLN A 59 -20.87 9.02 11.65
CA GLN A 59 -22.12 8.65 12.30
C GLN A 59 -22.60 9.74 13.27
N THR A 60 -21.69 10.34 14.05
CA THR A 60 -22.04 11.39 15.02
C THR A 60 -22.44 12.71 14.33
N ASN A 61 -21.92 12.96 13.13
CA ASN A 61 -22.17 14.17 12.35
C ASN A 61 -23.22 13.99 11.23
N ALA A 62 -24.18 13.07 11.42
CA ALA A 62 -25.29 12.86 10.48
C ALA A 62 -24.85 12.61 9.01
N GLY A 63 -23.71 11.95 8.83
CA GLY A 63 -23.15 11.65 7.50
C GLY A 63 -22.28 12.75 6.90
N ASP A 64 -22.06 13.86 7.60
CA ASP A 64 -21.17 14.92 7.13
C ASP A 64 -19.69 14.58 7.40
N MET A 65 -18.99 14.18 6.33
CA MET A 65 -17.57 13.83 6.42
C MET A 65 -16.66 15.06 6.51
N THR A 66 -17.15 16.28 6.25
CA THR A 66 -16.33 17.51 6.37
C THR A 66 -15.99 17.84 7.81
N ALA A 67 -16.76 17.33 8.76
CA ALA A 67 -16.49 17.44 10.20
C ALA A 67 -15.56 16.33 10.72
N CYS A 68 -14.99 15.51 9.84
CA CYS A 68 -14.22 14.31 10.15
C CYS A 68 -12.90 14.25 9.37
N ASP A 69 -12.38 15.41 8.96
CA ASP A 69 -11.26 15.50 8.04
C ASP A 69 -9.93 15.85 8.74
N THR A 70 -9.97 16.30 9.99
CA THR A 70 -8.78 16.57 10.80
C THR A 70 -8.47 15.48 11.82
N VAL A 71 -7.20 15.41 12.22
CA VAL A 71 -6.74 14.54 13.33
C VAL A 71 -7.51 14.83 14.63
N ALA A 72 -7.82 16.10 14.90
CA ALA A 72 -8.48 16.54 16.12
C ALA A 72 -9.96 16.12 16.16
N GLU A 73 -10.68 16.25 15.04
CA GLU A 73 -12.08 15.80 14.91
C GLU A 73 -12.23 14.29 15.05
N LEU A 74 -11.21 13.54 14.61
CA LEU A 74 -11.15 12.09 14.77
C LEU A 74 -10.71 11.65 16.17
N GLY A 75 -10.49 12.58 17.11
CA GLY A 75 -10.05 12.27 18.47
C GLY A 75 -8.63 11.68 18.55
N LEU A 76 -7.82 11.88 17.52
CA LEU A 76 -6.44 11.40 17.45
C LEU A 76 -5.47 12.51 17.86
N THR A 77 -4.25 12.14 18.26
CA THR A 77 -3.15 13.11 18.47
C THR A 77 -2.30 13.28 17.22
N ALA A 78 -2.25 12.25 16.37
CA ALA A 78 -1.59 12.22 15.08
C ALA A 78 -2.15 11.05 14.26
N PHE A 79 -2.05 11.12 12.94
CA PHE A 79 -2.28 9.93 12.10
C PHE A 79 -1.20 8.86 12.37
N PRO A 80 -1.56 7.56 12.32
CA PRO A 80 -0.57 6.49 12.46
C PRO A 80 0.48 6.61 11.35
N THR A 81 1.74 6.37 11.68
CA THR A 81 2.81 6.37 10.68
C THR A 81 3.02 4.93 10.16
N PRO A 82 2.77 4.67 8.87
CA PRO A 82 3.03 3.36 8.27
C PRO A 82 4.51 3.01 8.32
N LYS A 83 4.83 1.72 8.48
CA LYS A 83 6.22 1.23 8.56
C LYS A 83 7.04 1.54 7.30
N PHE A 84 6.42 1.46 6.12
CA PHE A 84 7.09 1.68 4.83
C PHE A 84 6.53 2.89 4.11
N GLY A 85 5.94 3.83 4.83
CA GLY A 85 5.30 5.01 4.28
C GLY A 85 5.37 6.18 5.24
N THR A 86 4.67 7.24 4.87
CA THR A 86 4.46 8.40 5.73
C THR A 86 2.99 8.52 6.04
N ALA A 87 2.68 9.04 7.23
CA ALA A 87 1.31 9.35 7.60
C ALA A 87 0.72 10.41 6.64
N PRO A 88 -0.60 10.45 6.46
CA PRO A 88 -1.27 11.59 5.84
C PRO A 88 -0.86 12.89 6.53
N SER A 89 -0.64 13.95 5.75
CA SER A 89 -0.24 15.26 6.27
C SER A 89 -1.43 16.22 6.32
N GLY A 90 -1.64 16.86 7.48
CA GLY A 90 -2.64 17.92 7.63
C GLY A 90 -4.07 17.40 7.64
N THR A 91 -4.95 18.10 6.92
CA THR A 91 -6.37 17.78 6.80
C THR A 91 -6.61 16.82 5.63
N LEU A 92 -7.43 15.80 5.84
CA LEU A 92 -7.90 14.88 4.80
C LEU A 92 -8.79 15.66 3.82
N THR A 93 -8.89 15.19 2.58
CA THR A 93 -9.75 15.87 1.60
C THR A 93 -11.10 15.19 1.53
N THR A 94 -12.16 15.99 1.64
CA THR A 94 -13.54 15.54 1.51
C THR A 94 -14.20 16.13 0.27
N SER A 95 -15.18 15.42 -0.30
CA SER A 95 -15.96 15.90 -1.43
C SER A 95 -17.38 15.34 -1.41
N GLY A 96 -18.27 15.96 -2.19
CA GLY A 96 -19.69 15.62 -2.23
C GLY A 96 -20.53 16.35 -1.18
N THR A 97 -21.79 15.94 -1.06
CA THR A 97 -22.78 16.50 -0.14
C THR A 97 -23.54 15.35 0.50
N ALA A 98 -23.87 15.48 1.79
CA ALA A 98 -24.67 14.48 2.48
C ALA A 98 -25.97 14.15 1.71
N PRO A 99 -26.38 12.87 1.65
CA PRO A 99 -25.83 11.73 2.38
C PRO A 99 -24.71 10.96 1.66
N ALA A 100 -24.24 11.41 0.49
CA ALA A 100 -23.24 10.69 -0.30
C ALA A 100 -21.94 11.51 -0.39
N MET A 101 -21.08 11.34 0.61
CA MET A 101 -19.82 12.04 0.72
C MET A 101 -18.64 11.09 0.50
N THR A 102 -17.48 11.67 0.21
CA THR A 102 -16.24 10.93 0.07
C THR A 102 -15.14 11.60 0.88
N ILE A 103 -14.33 10.78 1.56
CA ILE A 103 -13.09 11.21 2.23
C ILE A 103 -11.89 10.46 1.66
N ASN A 104 -10.80 11.18 1.46
CA ASN A 104 -9.58 10.68 0.84
C ASN A 104 -8.44 10.71 1.86
N ILE A 105 -7.82 9.55 2.08
CA ILE A 105 -6.69 9.36 2.99
C ILE A 105 -5.45 8.99 2.16
N PRO A 106 -4.60 9.96 1.79
CA PRO A 106 -3.40 9.68 1.01
C PRO A 106 -2.32 9.06 1.89
N VAL A 107 -1.88 7.85 1.55
CA VAL A 107 -0.74 7.18 2.18
C VAL A 107 0.42 7.17 1.20
N ALA A 108 1.40 8.05 1.44
CA ALA A 108 2.61 8.10 0.62
C ALA A 108 3.60 7.01 1.05
N GLY A 109 4.18 6.33 0.08
CA GLY A 109 5.16 5.28 0.27
C GLY A 109 6.55 5.85 0.45
N SER A 110 7.38 5.17 1.25
CA SER A 110 8.81 5.43 1.32
C SER A 110 9.55 4.95 0.07
N THR A 111 10.85 5.21 0.01
CA THR A 111 11.73 4.66 -1.04
C THR A 111 11.73 3.12 -1.07
N ALA A 112 11.43 2.46 0.06
CA ALA A 112 11.34 1.01 0.16
C ALA A 112 10.14 0.40 -0.62
N VAL A 113 9.21 1.23 -1.06
CA VAL A 113 8.02 0.85 -1.84
C VAL A 113 7.83 1.70 -3.10
N GLY A 114 8.89 2.38 -3.56
CA GLY A 114 8.91 3.06 -4.85
C GLY A 114 8.30 4.46 -4.90
N GLY A 115 8.04 5.10 -3.75
CA GLY A 115 7.53 6.49 -3.71
C GLY A 115 6.11 6.68 -4.27
N CYS A 116 5.36 5.60 -4.46
CA CYS A 116 3.95 5.66 -4.85
C CYS A 116 3.10 6.22 -3.72
N THR A 117 1.93 6.79 -4.05
CA THR A 117 0.91 7.15 -3.06
C THR A 117 -0.31 6.28 -3.31
N VAL A 118 -0.84 5.66 -2.25
CA VAL A 118 -2.11 4.94 -2.29
C VAL A 118 -3.11 5.74 -1.47
N THR A 119 -4.17 6.19 -2.12
CA THR A 119 -5.28 6.89 -1.47
C THR A 119 -6.35 5.88 -1.09
N ILE A 120 -6.64 5.81 0.20
CA ILE A 120 -7.82 5.10 0.71
C ILE A 120 -9.00 6.05 0.55
N ILE A 121 -10.06 5.61 -0.11
CA ILE A 121 -11.24 6.41 -0.41
C ILE A 121 -12.42 5.80 0.33
N GLY A 122 -12.94 6.51 1.32
CA GLY A 122 -14.18 6.15 2.00
C GLY A 122 -15.34 6.92 1.37
N THR A 123 -16.29 6.22 0.76
CA THR A 123 -17.50 6.83 0.19
C THR A 123 -18.72 6.29 0.91
N GLY A 124 -19.57 7.18 1.42
CA GLY A 124 -20.68 6.73 2.26
C GLY A 124 -21.56 7.83 2.82
N SER A 125 -22.42 7.37 3.72
CA SER A 125 -23.38 8.14 4.50
C SER A 125 -23.17 7.89 5.99
N GLU A 126 -24.06 8.45 6.82
CA GLU A 126 -24.14 8.23 8.26
C GLU A 126 -24.16 6.73 8.65
N THR A 127 -24.79 5.88 7.84
CA THR A 127 -25.05 4.48 8.19
C THR A 127 -24.04 3.49 7.61
N GLN A 128 -23.33 3.86 6.55
CA GLN A 128 -22.43 2.96 5.85
C GLN A 128 -21.34 3.73 5.10
N ILE A 129 -20.09 3.28 5.27
CA ILE A 129 -18.94 3.72 4.47
C ILE A 129 -18.39 2.53 3.69
N THR A 130 -18.24 2.71 2.38
CA THR A 130 -17.56 1.77 1.49
C THR A 130 -16.14 2.24 1.24
N TRP A 131 -15.16 1.35 1.44
CA TRP A 131 -13.75 1.66 1.27
C TRP A 131 -13.23 1.13 -0.07
N SER A 132 -12.58 1.99 -0.84
CA SER A 132 -11.83 1.64 -2.04
C SER A 132 -10.40 2.18 -1.95
N TYR A 133 -9.53 1.71 -2.85
CA TYR A 133 -8.11 2.02 -2.82
C TYR A 133 -7.63 2.35 -4.22
N VAL A 134 -6.94 3.47 -4.35
CA VAL A 134 -6.48 3.95 -5.64
C VAL A 134 -5.04 4.40 -5.53
N THR A 135 -4.19 3.89 -6.41
CA THR A 135 -2.80 4.33 -6.53
C THR A 135 -2.75 5.57 -7.41
N THR A 136 -2.16 6.65 -6.91
CA THR A 136 -1.90 7.84 -7.72
C THR A 136 -0.85 7.50 -8.77
N SER A 137 -1.20 7.72 -10.04
CA SER A 137 -0.36 7.33 -11.19
C SER A 137 0.96 8.11 -11.21
N ALA A 138 2.03 7.47 -10.75
CA ALA A 138 3.42 7.92 -10.88
C ALA A 138 4.27 6.84 -11.58
N THR A 139 5.41 7.22 -12.14
CA THR A 139 6.29 6.29 -12.88
C THR A 139 6.71 5.12 -11.98
N GLY A 140 6.38 3.88 -12.38
CA GLY A 140 6.66 2.67 -11.58
C GLY A 140 5.53 2.26 -10.61
N CYS A 141 4.49 3.07 -10.48
CA CYS A 141 3.33 2.80 -9.63
C CYS A 141 2.23 2.13 -10.45
N SER A 142 1.99 0.85 -10.17
CA SER A 142 0.96 0.07 -10.83
C SER A 142 0.38 -0.95 -9.87
N LYS A 143 -0.71 -1.63 -10.29
CA LYS A 143 -1.25 -2.77 -9.55
C LYS A 143 -0.21 -3.86 -9.27
N LYS A 144 0.86 -3.96 -10.07
CA LYS A 144 1.93 -4.94 -9.83
C LYS A 144 2.76 -4.61 -8.59
N THR A 145 3.03 -3.32 -8.36
CA THR A 145 3.91 -2.82 -7.29
C THR A 145 3.14 -2.45 -6.03
N THR A 146 1.95 -1.87 -6.15
CA THR A 146 1.14 -1.46 -4.98
C THR A 146 0.05 -2.47 -4.61
N GLY A 147 -0.40 -3.29 -5.58
CA GLY A 147 -1.53 -4.20 -5.40
C GLY A 147 -2.91 -3.56 -5.63
N PHE A 148 -2.98 -2.23 -5.79
CA PHE A 148 -4.23 -1.49 -5.95
C PHE A 148 -4.41 -0.98 -7.37
N VAL A 149 -5.65 -0.64 -7.76
CA VAL A 149 -5.93 -0.08 -9.08
C VAL A 149 -5.32 1.32 -9.19
N ALA A 150 -4.88 1.70 -10.40
CA ALA A 150 -4.43 3.07 -10.66
C ALA A 150 -5.64 3.99 -10.83
N SER A 151 -5.52 5.24 -10.37
CA SER A 151 -6.49 6.33 -10.64
C SER A 151 -6.45 6.72 -12.11
#